data_AF-A0A7Y2W8X8-F1
#
_entry.id   AF-A0A7Y2W8X8-F1
#
_cell.length_a   1.000
_cell.length_b   1.000
_cell.length_c   1.000
_cell.angle_alpha   90.00
_cell.angle_beta   90.00
_cell.angle_gamma   90.00
#
_symmetry.space_group_name_H-M   'P 1'
#
loop_
_entity.id
_entity.type
_entity.pdbx_description
1 polymer ?
#
loop_
_entity_poly.entity_id
_entity_poly.type
_entity_poly.pdbx_seq_one_letter_code
_entity_poly.pdbx_strand_id
1 'polypeptide(L)'
;MSNSILTPTAVTREALRILHQKLNFIGSINRQYDDSFAKSGAKIGDSLKIRMPNRYTVRTGKTISTQDTAEESQTLQVATQKGVDVNFSSAELTLSLDDFSKRILEPAMAVLAANVEYDAMSMFKDVYNAIWTPGSTLAYNDVLSGRVLMQRGLAPMNDRSANMNSLDMSTLVKDTKTLFNDQAQLSKQYKEGYMGRAAGYDFMENTLWPGFTRGAADANYLVNTSTGITSASATIAVTAGTGTLLKGDIITIVGVNSVHPETKVDNGVLQQFVITADYAGGAGNITVSPTPVTSGAKQNVVINSAGSGKAVVVAGTASGQDTTSLLYQEDAFTFATADLVMPNGVDFARREVQDGISLRIVRQYDINNDNLPCRIDVLYGYKTLRPEWASRLHFN
;
A
#
# COMPACT_ATOMS: atom_id res chain seq x y z
N MET A 1 -8.20 4.54 -49.29
CA MET A 1 -8.29 3.88 -47.97
C MET A 1 -7.03 4.27 -47.22
N SER A 2 -7.13 5.14 -46.22
CA SER A 2 -5.96 5.70 -45.53
C SER A 2 -5.29 4.61 -44.69
N ASN A 3 -4.05 4.27 -45.03
CA ASN A 3 -3.15 3.64 -44.06
C ASN A 3 -3.04 4.62 -42.89
N SER A 4 -3.70 4.31 -41.78
CA SER A 4 -3.50 5.03 -40.52
C SER A 4 -2.10 4.68 -40.04
N ILE A 5 -1.12 5.48 -40.49
CA ILE A 5 0.26 5.41 -40.01
C ILE A 5 0.20 5.47 -38.47
N LEU A 6 0.77 4.46 -37.82
CA LEU A 6 0.91 4.37 -36.36
C LEU A 6 1.56 5.64 -35.83
N THR A 7 0.75 6.57 -35.30
CA THR A 7 1.29 7.76 -34.66
C THR A 7 1.76 7.40 -33.24
N PRO A 8 2.92 7.92 -32.80
CA PRO A 8 3.39 7.75 -31.41
C PRO A 8 2.36 8.07 -30.35
N THR A 9 1.52 9.05 -30.62
CA THR A 9 0.40 9.48 -29.79
C THR A 9 -0.68 8.43 -29.62
N ALA A 10 -1.07 7.75 -30.70
CA ALA A 10 -2.14 6.75 -30.63
C ALA A 10 -1.67 5.52 -29.83
N VAL A 11 -0.43 5.07 -30.09
CA VAL A 11 0.17 3.91 -29.42
C VAL A 11 0.36 4.14 -27.92
N THR A 12 0.91 5.31 -27.55
CA THR A 12 1.10 5.67 -26.12
C THR A 12 -0.21 5.79 -25.37
N ARG A 13 -1.24 6.42 -25.97
CA ARG A 13 -2.55 6.57 -25.33
C ARG A 13 -3.29 5.24 -25.16
N GLU A 14 -3.19 4.35 -26.15
CA GLU A 14 -3.76 3.00 -26.03
C GLU A 14 -3.03 2.16 -24.97
N ALA A 15 -1.69 2.24 -24.93
CA ALA A 15 -0.89 1.56 -23.91
C ALA A 15 -1.28 2.00 -22.51
N LEU A 16 -1.46 3.30 -22.32
CA LEU A 16 -1.83 3.88 -21.04
C LEU A 16 -3.26 3.51 -20.65
N ARG A 17 -4.21 3.50 -21.60
CA ARG A 17 -5.58 3.03 -21.35
C ARG A 17 -5.63 1.59 -20.86
N ILE A 18 -4.87 0.70 -21.50
CA ILE A 18 -4.79 -0.72 -21.10
C ILE A 18 -4.16 -0.85 -19.71
N LEU A 19 -3.07 -0.12 -19.46
CA LEU A 19 -2.41 -0.12 -18.15
C LEU A 19 -3.35 0.39 -17.05
N HIS A 20 -4.07 1.49 -17.28
CA HIS A 20 -5.04 2.03 -16.34
C HIS A 20 -6.15 1.02 -16.01
N GLN A 21 -6.65 0.30 -17.01
CA GLN A 21 -7.71 -0.69 -16.79
C GLN A 21 -7.24 -1.90 -15.96
N LYS A 22 -5.94 -2.24 -16.03
CA LYS A 22 -5.39 -3.41 -15.32
C LYS A 22 -4.96 -3.10 -13.89
N LEU A 23 -4.74 -1.84 -13.55
CA LEU A 23 -4.33 -1.38 -12.22
C LEU A 23 -5.53 -1.15 -11.30
N ASN A 24 -5.86 -2.11 -10.45
CA ASN A 24 -7.00 -1.96 -9.53
C ASN A 24 -6.63 -1.22 -8.24
N PHE A 25 -5.51 -1.59 -7.60
CA PHE A 25 -5.03 -1.02 -6.34
C PHE A 25 -4.45 0.36 -6.54
N ILE A 26 -3.67 0.56 -7.61
CA ILE A 26 -3.13 1.89 -7.95
C ILE A 26 -4.26 2.82 -8.42
N GLY A 27 -5.31 2.28 -9.04
CA GLY A 27 -6.48 3.04 -9.48
C GLY A 27 -7.34 3.59 -8.33
N SER A 28 -7.34 2.91 -7.17
CA SER A 28 -8.17 3.21 -5.99
C SER A 28 -7.45 3.96 -4.86
N ILE A 29 -6.19 4.34 -5.06
CA ILE A 29 -5.41 5.13 -4.11
C ILE A 29 -5.09 6.50 -4.68
N ASN A 30 -4.69 7.43 -3.81
CA ASN A 30 -4.34 8.78 -4.22
C ASN A 30 -3.13 8.76 -5.17
N ARG A 31 -3.34 9.26 -6.40
CA ARG A 31 -2.32 9.42 -7.42
C ARG A 31 -1.96 10.89 -7.52
N GLN A 32 -0.96 11.31 -6.76
CA GLN A 32 -0.45 12.68 -6.87
C GLN A 32 0.51 12.76 -8.05
N TYR A 33 0.03 13.32 -9.14
CA TYR A 33 0.86 13.79 -10.24
C TYR A 33 1.07 15.29 -10.05
N ASP A 34 2.26 15.67 -9.59
CA ASP A 34 2.64 17.07 -9.48
C ASP A 34 3.28 17.53 -10.80
N ASP A 35 2.71 18.55 -11.43
CA ASP A 35 3.26 19.21 -12.62
C ASP A 35 4.66 19.79 -12.35
N SER A 36 5.09 19.92 -11.09
CA SER A 36 6.48 20.22 -10.74
C SER A 36 7.46 19.16 -11.26
N PHE A 37 7.05 17.89 -11.35
CA PHE A 37 7.85 16.82 -11.96
C PHE A 37 7.83 16.87 -13.49
N ALA A 38 6.91 17.62 -14.10
CA ALA A 38 6.81 17.79 -15.55
C ALA A 38 7.76 18.89 -16.10
N LYS A 39 8.38 19.71 -15.23
CA LYS A 39 9.40 20.67 -15.66
C LYS A 39 10.68 19.91 -16.03
N SER A 40 11.10 20.07 -17.29
CA SER A 40 12.34 19.56 -17.87
C SER A 40 13.54 19.79 -16.93
N GLY A 41 13.86 18.80 -16.09
CA GLY A 41 14.83 18.97 -15.01
C GLY A 41 14.63 18.12 -13.76
N ALA A 42 13.46 17.51 -13.53
CA ALA A 42 13.27 16.56 -12.43
C ALA A 42 14.22 15.36 -12.63
N LYS A 43 15.22 15.23 -11.74
CA LYS A 43 16.18 14.13 -11.75
C LYS A 43 15.56 12.91 -11.08
N ILE A 44 16.03 11.71 -11.46
CA ILE A 44 15.75 10.48 -10.71
C ILE A 44 16.11 10.73 -9.23
N GLY A 45 15.17 10.48 -8.31
CA GLY A 45 15.32 10.81 -6.88
C GLY A 45 14.72 12.15 -6.43
N ASP A 46 13.89 12.77 -7.26
CA ASP A 46 13.10 13.92 -6.84
C ASP A 46 11.99 13.50 -5.87
N SER A 47 11.71 14.38 -4.92
CA SER A 47 11.10 14.02 -3.65
C SER A 47 9.86 14.86 -3.39
N LEU A 48 8.68 14.25 -3.44
CA LEU A 48 7.43 14.94 -3.12
C LEU A 48 7.29 15.04 -1.59
N LYS A 49 7.29 16.26 -1.06
CA LYS A 49 7.05 16.50 0.37
C LYS A 49 5.57 16.70 0.62
N ILE A 50 4.96 15.73 1.29
CA ILE A 50 3.55 15.78 1.69
C ILE A 50 3.48 16.26 3.14
N ARG A 51 2.78 17.35 3.39
CA ARG A 51 2.62 17.94 4.72
C ARG A 51 1.54 17.20 5.50
N MET A 52 1.84 16.82 6.73
CA MET A 52 0.86 16.21 7.64
C MET A 52 0.08 17.31 8.38
N PRO A 53 -1.20 17.06 8.74
CA PRO A 53 -1.98 18.03 9.50
C PRO A 53 -1.39 18.21 10.91
N ASN A 54 -1.37 19.46 11.37
CA ASN A 54 -0.90 19.79 12.70
C ASN A 54 -1.89 19.29 13.76
N ARG A 55 -1.37 18.70 14.85
CA ARG A 55 -2.16 18.24 16.00
C ARG A 55 -1.91 19.16 17.19
N TYR A 56 -2.97 19.60 17.84
CA TYR A 56 -2.92 20.48 19.01
C TYR A 56 -3.48 19.77 20.25
N THR A 57 -3.06 20.19 21.44
CA THR A 57 -3.71 19.79 22.70
C THR A 57 -4.71 20.84 23.16
N VAL A 58 -5.80 20.40 23.77
CA VAL A 58 -6.77 21.28 24.40
C VAL A 58 -6.32 21.57 25.83
N ARG A 59 -6.29 22.85 26.22
CA ARG A 59 -6.00 23.26 27.60
C ARG A 59 -7.29 23.35 28.43
N THR A 60 -7.15 23.16 29.73
CA THR A 60 -8.21 23.42 30.72
C THR A 60 -7.75 24.51 31.67
N GLY A 61 -8.55 25.57 31.85
CA GLY A 61 -8.26 26.67 32.79
C GLY A 61 -8.06 28.05 32.15
N LYS A 62 -8.06 29.10 33.00
CA LYS A 62 -8.12 30.52 32.60
C LYS A 62 -6.84 31.05 31.92
N THR A 63 -5.67 30.52 32.25
CA THR A 63 -4.37 31.03 31.77
C THR A 63 -3.99 30.46 30.40
N ILE A 64 -3.47 31.32 29.51
CA ILE A 64 -3.02 30.91 28.17
C ILE A 64 -1.76 30.06 28.23
N SER A 65 -1.78 28.95 27.49
CA SER A 65 -0.61 28.13 27.18
C SER A 65 -0.48 28.13 25.66
N THR A 66 0.57 28.76 25.15
CA THR A 66 0.88 28.83 23.72
C THR A 66 1.53 27.52 23.29
N GLN A 67 1.08 26.95 22.17
CA GLN A 67 1.68 25.78 21.55
C GLN A 67 2.33 26.20 20.24
N ASP A 68 3.59 25.84 20.04
CA ASP A 68 4.29 26.07 18.78
C ASP A 68 3.78 25.09 17.72
N THR A 69 3.54 25.61 16.52
CA THR A 69 3.12 24.81 15.36
C THR A 69 4.36 24.23 14.67
N ALA A 70 4.63 22.95 14.89
CA ALA A 70 5.67 22.20 14.18
C ALA A 70 5.06 21.40 13.02
N GLU A 71 5.29 21.84 11.78
CA GLU A 71 4.86 21.12 10.57
C GLU A 71 5.77 19.90 10.32
N GLU A 72 5.19 18.70 10.25
CA GLU A 72 5.89 17.50 9.80
C GLU A 72 5.59 17.21 8.33
N SER A 73 6.64 16.87 7.57
CA SER A 73 6.54 16.48 6.17
C SER A 73 7.04 15.06 5.98
N GLN A 74 6.32 14.27 5.20
CA GLN A 74 6.79 12.99 4.69
C GLN A 74 7.27 13.15 3.25
N THR A 75 8.42 12.56 2.95
CA THR A 75 8.99 12.56 1.61
C THR A 75 8.64 11.27 0.86
N LEU A 76 8.00 11.39 -0.30
CA LEU A 76 7.80 10.31 -1.28
C LEU A 76 8.87 10.43 -2.36
N GLN A 77 9.62 9.35 -2.59
CA GLN A 77 10.72 9.32 -3.56
C GLN A 77 10.28 8.59 -4.83
N VAL A 78 10.50 9.20 -5.99
CA VAL A 78 10.25 8.56 -7.28
C VAL A 78 11.59 8.02 -7.82
N ALA A 79 11.85 6.73 -7.55
CA ALA A 79 13.16 6.12 -7.79
C ALA A 79 13.11 4.84 -8.65
N THR A 80 11.94 4.23 -8.82
CA THR A 80 11.82 2.94 -9.49
C THR A 80 11.43 3.14 -10.95
N GLN A 81 12.32 2.75 -11.86
CA GLN A 81 12.01 2.69 -13.29
C GLN A 81 11.77 1.23 -13.68
N LYS A 82 10.57 0.94 -14.22
CA LYS A 82 10.29 -0.34 -14.89
C LYS A 82 9.83 -0.09 -16.32
N GLY A 83 10.13 -1.05 -17.18
CA GLY A 83 9.75 -0.97 -18.57
C GLY A 83 9.69 -2.34 -19.23
N VAL A 84 9.11 -2.38 -20.42
CA VAL A 84 9.12 -3.55 -21.30
C VAL A 84 9.81 -3.16 -22.58
N ASP A 85 10.80 -3.97 -22.96
CA ASP A 85 11.56 -3.83 -24.19
C ASP A 85 11.03 -4.84 -25.21
N VAL A 86 10.72 -4.35 -26.40
CA VAL A 86 10.22 -5.13 -27.53
C VAL A 86 11.07 -4.81 -28.75
N ASN A 87 11.39 -5.82 -29.56
CA ASN A 87 12.13 -5.64 -30.80
C ASN A 87 11.21 -5.97 -31.98
N PHE A 88 11.28 -5.15 -33.02
CA PHE A 88 10.45 -5.30 -34.22
C PHE A 88 11.34 -5.44 -35.45
N SER A 89 10.97 -6.34 -36.36
CA SER A 89 11.56 -6.33 -37.70
C SER A 89 10.91 -5.27 -38.59
N SER A 90 11.63 -4.76 -39.58
CA SER A 90 11.12 -3.80 -40.58
C SER A 90 9.88 -4.31 -41.33
N ALA A 91 9.76 -5.63 -41.52
CA ALA A 91 8.63 -6.29 -42.19
C ALA A 91 7.34 -6.30 -41.35
N GLU A 92 7.43 -6.48 -40.03
CA GLU A 92 6.27 -6.50 -39.12
C GLU A 92 5.65 -5.12 -38.95
N LEU A 93 6.41 -4.04 -39.21
CA LEU A 93 5.93 -2.66 -39.15
C LEU A 93 4.91 -2.31 -40.26
N THR A 94 4.75 -3.17 -41.26
CA THR A 94 3.77 -3.00 -42.34
C THR A 94 2.37 -3.52 -42.00
N LEU A 95 2.22 -4.22 -40.86
CA LEU A 95 0.94 -4.73 -40.39
C LEU A 95 0.09 -3.64 -39.73
N SER A 96 -1.24 -3.84 -39.79
CA SER A 96 -2.23 -2.87 -39.30
C SER A 96 -2.15 -2.59 -37.79
N LEU A 97 -2.44 -1.34 -37.41
CA LEU A 97 -2.37 -0.82 -36.03
C LEU A 97 -3.17 -1.64 -35.01
N ASP A 98 -4.31 -2.20 -35.42
CA ASP A 98 -5.21 -2.95 -34.55
C ASP A 98 -4.65 -4.33 -34.16
N ASP A 99 -3.98 -5.01 -35.09
CA ASP A 99 -3.29 -6.28 -34.78
C ASP A 99 -2.07 -6.06 -33.89
N PHE A 100 -1.36 -4.95 -34.11
CA PHE A 100 -0.21 -4.57 -33.30
C PHE A 100 -0.60 -4.29 -31.84
N SER A 101 -1.68 -3.52 -31.63
CA SER A 101 -2.17 -3.21 -30.29
C SER A 101 -2.61 -4.47 -29.54
N LYS A 102 -3.42 -5.32 -30.17
CA LYS A 102 -3.99 -6.51 -29.51
C LYS A 102 -2.96 -7.61 -29.26
N ARG A 103 -2.00 -7.81 -30.18
CA ARG A 103 -1.07 -8.95 -30.08
C ARG A 103 0.18 -8.67 -29.27
N ILE A 104 0.64 -7.42 -29.23
CA ILE A 104 1.96 -7.09 -28.65
C ILE A 104 1.81 -6.10 -27.51
N LEU A 105 1.05 -5.03 -27.72
CA LEU A 105 0.95 -3.94 -26.75
C LEU A 105 0.11 -4.35 -25.53
N GLU A 106 -1.05 -4.98 -25.73
CA GLU A 106 -1.87 -5.52 -24.64
C GLU A 106 -1.11 -6.47 -23.69
N PRO A 107 -0.42 -7.53 -24.17
CA PRO A 107 0.32 -8.41 -23.26
C PRO A 107 1.53 -7.72 -22.61
N ALA A 108 2.25 -6.87 -23.34
CA ALA A 108 3.37 -6.11 -22.76
C ALA A 108 2.90 -5.19 -21.62
N MET A 109 1.80 -4.45 -21.84
CA MET A 109 1.25 -3.55 -20.83
C MET A 109 0.62 -4.28 -19.66
N ALA A 110 0.01 -5.46 -19.88
CA ALA A 110 -0.54 -6.28 -18.80
C ALA A 110 0.57 -6.78 -17.85
N VAL A 111 1.71 -7.22 -18.39
CA VAL A 111 2.86 -7.65 -17.57
C VAL A 111 3.48 -6.47 -16.82
N LEU A 112 3.61 -5.30 -17.47
CA LEU A 112 4.11 -4.10 -16.82
C LEU A 112 3.18 -3.67 -15.67
N ALA A 113 1.87 -3.59 -15.92
CA ALA A 113 0.88 -3.23 -14.91
C ALA A 113 0.93 -4.17 -13.70
N ALA A 114 0.95 -5.48 -13.94
CA ALA A 114 1.02 -6.49 -12.86
C ALA A 114 2.28 -6.32 -11.99
N ASN A 115 3.43 -6.04 -12.60
CA ASN A 115 4.69 -5.86 -11.85
C ASN A 115 4.77 -4.53 -11.10
N VAL A 116 4.14 -3.46 -11.61
CA VAL A 116 4.06 -2.16 -10.92
C VAL A 116 3.09 -2.26 -9.73
N GLU A 117 1.97 -2.94 -9.93
CA GLU A 117 0.97 -3.16 -8.88
C GLU A 117 1.48 -4.07 -7.76
N TYR A 118 2.17 -5.16 -8.10
CA TYR A 118 2.80 -6.05 -7.12
C TYR A 118 3.81 -5.32 -6.22
N ASP A 119 4.59 -4.39 -6.78
CA ASP A 119 5.49 -3.57 -5.98
C ASP A 119 4.72 -2.65 -5.04
N ALA A 120 3.68 -1.96 -5.52
CA ALA A 120 2.87 -1.07 -4.71
C ALA A 120 2.15 -1.83 -3.59
N MET A 121 1.73 -3.06 -3.83
CA MET A 121 1.09 -3.90 -2.81
C MET A 121 2.02 -4.14 -1.62
N SER A 122 3.34 -4.16 -1.79
CA SER A 122 4.29 -4.34 -0.67
C SER A 122 4.13 -3.31 0.46
N MET A 123 3.48 -2.17 0.19
CA MET A 123 3.07 -1.16 1.19
C MET A 123 2.19 -1.74 2.31
N PHE A 124 1.51 -2.87 2.06
CA PHE A 124 0.77 -3.56 3.11
C PHE A 124 1.65 -3.77 4.34
N LYS A 125 2.94 -4.12 4.15
CA LYS A 125 3.93 -4.38 5.22
C LYS A 125 4.21 -3.22 6.16
N ASP A 126 3.77 -2.00 5.84
CA ASP A 126 3.93 -0.84 6.72
C ASP A 126 2.66 -0.53 7.54
N VAL A 127 1.53 -1.19 7.27
CA VAL A 127 0.25 -1.01 7.98
C VAL A 127 0.26 -1.76 9.31
N TYR A 128 0.11 -1.10 10.45
CA TYR A 128 0.19 -1.77 11.75
C TYR A 128 -1.13 -2.38 12.23
N ASN A 129 -2.26 -1.90 11.72
CA ASN A 129 -3.57 -2.49 12.03
C ASN A 129 -3.72 -3.81 11.27
N ALA A 130 -3.92 -4.90 11.98
CA ALA A 130 -4.37 -6.14 11.40
C ALA A 130 -5.39 -6.86 12.26
N ILE A 131 -6.21 -7.62 11.55
CA ILE A 131 -7.01 -8.68 12.11
C ILE A 131 -6.37 -9.97 11.70
N TRP A 132 -6.18 -10.83 12.69
CA TRP A 132 -5.76 -12.18 12.47
C TRP A 132 -6.59 -13.09 13.37
N THR A 133 -7.11 -14.17 12.79
CA THR A 133 -7.79 -15.22 13.54
C THR A 133 -7.17 -16.54 13.10
N PRO A 134 -6.19 -17.07 13.86
CA PRO A 134 -5.43 -18.25 13.44
C PRO A 134 -6.35 -19.43 13.14
N GLY A 135 -6.13 -20.09 12.00
CA GLY A 135 -6.86 -21.31 11.60
C GLY A 135 -8.35 -21.12 11.31
N SER A 136 -8.82 -19.89 11.15
CA SER A 136 -10.20 -19.57 10.77
C SER A 136 -10.24 -18.96 9.36
N THR A 137 -11.34 -19.22 8.64
CA THR A 137 -11.65 -18.55 7.38
C THR A 137 -12.20 -17.15 7.64
N LEU A 138 -11.98 -16.21 6.71
CA LEU A 138 -12.52 -14.86 6.79
C LEU A 138 -14.05 -14.88 6.90
N ALA A 139 -14.60 -14.17 7.90
CA ALA A 139 -16.02 -13.92 8.06
C ALA A 139 -16.37 -12.44 7.83
N TYR A 140 -17.64 -12.15 7.56
CA TYR A 140 -18.10 -10.76 7.39
C TYR A 140 -17.85 -9.89 8.64
N ASN A 141 -17.91 -10.49 9.83
CA ASN A 141 -17.61 -9.82 11.10
C ASN A 141 -16.14 -9.36 11.20
N ASP A 142 -15.20 -10.05 10.55
CA ASP A 142 -13.80 -9.65 10.54
C ASP A 142 -13.62 -8.37 9.71
N VAL A 143 -14.29 -8.27 8.56
CA VAL A 143 -14.28 -7.04 7.75
C VAL A 143 -14.85 -5.85 8.54
N LEU A 144 -15.93 -6.07 9.31
CA LEU A 144 -16.47 -5.05 10.21
C LEU A 144 -15.52 -4.69 11.35
N SER A 145 -14.79 -5.66 11.88
CA SER A 145 -13.77 -5.41 12.90
C SER A 145 -12.62 -4.56 12.34
N GLY A 146 -12.28 -4.73 11.07
CA GLY A 146 -11.25 -3.94 10.38
C GLY A 146 -11.70 -2.49 10.19
N ARG A 147 -12.99 -2.32 9.90
CA ARG A 147 -13.65 -1.01 9.92
C ARG A 147 -13.55 -0.32 11.27
N VAL A 148 -13.72 -1.05 12.37
CA VAL A 148 -13.57 -0.49 13.72
C VAL A 148 -12.15 0.01 13.95
N LEU A 149 -11.12 -0.74 13.53
CA LEU A 149 -9.72 -0.30 13.62
C LEU A 149 -9.46 0.99 12.83
N MET A 150 -9.91 1.06 11.57
CA MET A 150 -9.79 2.27 10.75
C MET A 150 -10.57 3.45 11.33
N GLN A 151 -11.76 3.22 11.88
CA GLN A 151 -12.57 4.27 12.50
C GLN A 151 -11.90 4.86 13.74
N ARG A 152 -11.21 4.02 14.52
CA ARG A 152 -10.42 4.46 15.68
C ARG A 152 -9.21 5.30 15.27
N GLY A 153 -8.66 5.06 14.08
CA GLY A 153 -7.67 5.93 13.42
C GLY A 153 -8.25 7.23 12.85
N LEU A 154 -9.56 7.49 13.02
CA LEU A 154 -10.28 8.62 12.43
C LEU A 154 -10.20 8.66 10.90
N ALA A 155 -10.15 7.50 10.25
CA ALA A 155 -10.21 7.42 8.80
C ALA A 155 -11.56 8.02 8.31
N PRO A 156 -11.57 8.88 7.28
CA PRO A 156 -12.81 9.34 6.65
C PRO A 156 -13.68 8.17 6.19
N MET A 157 -15.00 8.35 6.17
CA MET A 157 -15.94 7.28 5.76
C MET A 157 -16.17 7.22 4.24
N ASN A 158 -15.74 8.23 3.50
CA ASN A 158 -15.75 8.24 2.05
C ASN A 158 -14.57 7.43 1.49
N ASP A 159 -14.74 6.96 0.25
CA ASP A 159 -13.67 6.43 -0.60
C ASP A 159 -12.81 5.36 0.11
N ARG A 160 -13.50 4.43 0.76
CA ARG A 160 -12.88 3.24 1.37
C ARG A 160 -12.99 2.06 0.42
N SER A 161 -11.88 1.40 0.18
CA SER A 161 -11.81 0.21 -0.66
C SER A 161 -11.35 -1.01 0.13
N ALA A 162 -11.91 -2.16 -0.20
CA ALA A 162 -11.53 -3.45 0.34
C ALA A 162 -10.94 -4.28 -0.80
N ASN A 163 -9.62 -4.29 -0.92
CA ASN A 163 -8.95 -5.08 -1.94
C ASN A 163 -8.58 -6.44 -1.35
N MET A 164 -9.27 -7.48 -1.81
CA MET A 164 -9.20 -8.83 -1.29
C MET A 164 -8.46 -9.75 -2.27
N ASN A 165 -7.81 -10.76 -1.72
CA ASN A 165 -7.40 -11.89 -2.55
C ASN A 165 -8.62 -12.72 -2.99
N SER A 166 -8.42 -13.58 -3.98
CA SER A 166 -9.50 -14.41 -4.53
C SER A 166 -10.10 -15.39 -3.52
N LEU A 167 -9.29 -15.92 -2.61
CA LEU A 167 -9.75 -16.89 -1.61
C LEU A 167 -10.67 -16.22 -0.58
N ASP A 168 -10.22 -15.12 0.01
CA ASP A 168 -10.94 -14.31 0.99
C ASP A 168 -12.24 -13.77 0.39
N MET A 169 -12.21 -13.31 -0.87
CA MET A 169 -13.42 -12.87 -1.56
C MET A 169 -14.45 -14.02 -1.70
N SER A 170 -14.00 -15.20 -2.12
CA SER A 170 -14.90 -16.35 -2.28
C SER A 170 -15.53 -16.81 -0.95
N THR A 171 -14.75 -16.78 0.15
CA THR A 171 -15.23 -17.15 1.49
C THR A 171 -16.21 -16.12 2.04
N LEU A 172 -15.93 -14.83 1.84
CA LEU A 172 -16.81 -13.72 2.23
C LEU A 172 -18.16 -13.78 1.49
N VAL A 173 -18.15 -14.08 0.19
CA VAL A 173 -19.39 -14.26 -0.60
C VAL A 173 -20.23 -15.41 -0.05
N LYS A 174 -19.59 -16.53 0.33
CA LYS A 174 -20.26 -17.69 0.92
C LYS A 174 -20.88 -17.37 2.28
N ASP A 175 -20.22 -16.58 3.11
CA ASP A 175 -20.71 -16.17 4.42
C ASP A 175 -21.89 -15.19 4.31
N THR A 176 -21.83 -14.28 3.33
CA THR A 176 -22.83 -13.23 3.15
C THR A 176 -24.15 -13.73 2.51
N LYS A 177 -24.17 -14.96 1.97
CA LYS A 177 -25.32 -15.52 1.22
C LYS A 177 -26.65 -15.57 1.99
N THR A 178 -26.62 -15.59 3.32
CA THR A 178 -27.83 -15.67 4.17
C THR A 178 -28.24 -14.32 4.77
N LEU A 179 -27.42 -13.27 4.62
CA LEU A 179 -27.45 -12.15 5.54
C LEU A 179 -28.15 -10.87 5.02
N PHE A 180 -28.44 -10.69 3.70
CA PHE A 180 -28.98 -9.40 3.22
C PHE A 180 -30.01 -9.43 2.06
N ASN A 181 -30.84 -8.37 2.05
CA ASN A 181 -32.17 -8.23 1.42
C ASN A 181 -32.23 -7.24 0.22
N ASP A 182 -31.09 -6.74 -0.28
CA ASP A 182 -31.06 -5.85 -1.46
C ASP A 182 -30.96 -6.67 -2.75
N GLN A 183 -32.08 -6.77 -3.49
CA GLN A 183 -32.21 -7.62 -4.68
C GLN A 183 -31.23 -7.24 -5.81
N ALA A 184 -30.79 -5.98 -5.90
CA ALA A 184 -29.91 -5.53 -6.97
C ALA A 184 -28.46 -6.01 -6.77
N GLN A 185 -27.94 -5.91 -5.55
CA GLN A 185 -26.62 -6.43 -5.20
C GLN A 185 -26.63 -7.96 -5.09
N LEU A 186 -27.74 -8.58 -4.62
CA LEU A 186 -27.95 -10.03 -4.68
C LEU A 186 -27.85 -10.56 -6.10
N SER A 187 -28.49 -9.90 -7.08
CA SER A 187 -28.45 -10.36 -8.47
C SER A 187 -27.03 -10.34 -9.02
N LYS A 188 -26.24 -9.31 -8.73
CA LYS A 188 -24.84 -9.21 -9.17
C LYS A 188 -23.95 -10.21 -8.43
N GLN A 189 -24.06 -10.30 -7.11
CA GLN A 189 -23.26 -11.24 -6.32
C GLN A 189 -23.57 -12.70 -6.68
N TYR A 190 -24.83 -13.04 -6.91
CA TYR A 190 -25.24 -14.39 -7.30
C TYR A 190 -24.84 -14.73 -8.76
N LYS A 191 -24.89 -13.76 -9.68
CA LYS A 191 -24.55 -13.97 -11.10
C LYS A 191 -23.05 -13.92 -11.39
N GLU A 192 -22.33 -13.00 -10.74
CA GLU A 192 -20.92 -12.69 -11.02
C GLU A 192 -19.97 -13.20 -9.94
N GLY A 193 -20.48 -13.66 -8.78
CA GLY A 193 -19.65 -14.18 -7.68
C GLY A 193 -18.85 -13.11 -6.94
N TYR A 194 -19.21 -11.83 -7.11
CA TYR A 194 -18.45 -10.67 -6.64
C TYR A 194 -19.23 -9.84 -5.62
N MET A 195 -18.54 -9.30 -4.60
CA MET A 195 -19.15 -8.33 -3.68
C MET A 195 -19.00 -6.93 -4.23
N GLY A 196 -20.12 -6.20 -4.39
CA GLY A 196 -20.10 -4.80 -4.79
C GLY A 196 -19.69 -3.89 -3.63
N ARG A 197 -20.63 -3.04 -3.18
CA ARG A 197 -20.42 -2.19 -2.00
C ARG A 197 -21.07 -2.81 -0.78
N ALA A 198 -20.30 -3.10 0.26
CA ALA A 198 -20.82 -3.63 1.52
C ALA A 198 -19.97 -3.16 2.71
N ALA A 199 -20.49 -3.20 3.94
CA ALA A 199 -19.75 -2.84 5.16
C ALA A 199 -19.09 -1.42 5.15
N GLY A 200 -19.48 -0.54 4.23
CA GLY A 200 -18.85 0.77 4.04
C GLY A 200 -17.60 0.77 3.16
N TYR A 201 -17.33 -0.32 2.43
CA TYR A 201 -16.23 -0.46 1.48
C TYR A 201 -16.73 -0.77 0.08
N ASP A 202 -16.01 -0.29 -0.92
CA ASP A 202 -16.08 -0.81 -2.29
C ASP A 202 -15.10 -1.97 -2.41
N PHE A 203 -15.62 -3.19 -2.58
CA PHE A 203 -14.78 -4.37 -2.68
C PHE A 203 -14.15 -4.45 -4.07
N MET A 204 -12.93 -4.97 -4.09
CA MET A 204 -12.09 -5.26 -5.24
C MET A 204 -11.42 -6.61 -5.02
N GLU A 205 -11.30 -7.39 -6.09
CA GLU A 205 -10.54 -8.64 -6.06
C GLU A 205 -9.23 -8.43 -6.81
N ASN A 206 -8.12 -8.86 -6.20
CA ASN A 206 -6.82 -8.88 -6.87
C ASN A 206 -6.11 -10.23 -6.66
N THR A 207 -5.65 -10.81 -7.77
CA THR A 207 -4.89 -12.06 -7.78
C THR A 207 -3.40 -11.88 -7.45
N LEU A 208 -2.92 -10.64 -7.37
CA LEU A 208 -1.52 -10.28 -7.22
C LEU A 208 -1.10 -10.12 -5.74
N TRP A 209 -2.01 -10.31 -4.78
CA TRP A 209 -1.68 -10.22 -3.36
C TRP A 209 -0.57 -11.21 -3.01
N PRO A 210 0.60 -10.74 -2.50
CA PRO A 210 1.65 -11.63 -2.05
C PRO A 210 1.19 -12.42 -0.82
N GLY A 211 1.57 -13.70 -0.77
CA GLY A 211 1.52 -14.46 0.48
C GLY A 211 2.44 -13.84 1.52
N PHE A 212 2.04 -13.87 2.79
CA PHE A 212 2.86 -13.38 3.89
C PHE A 212 3.34 -14.54 4.75
N THR A 213 4.65 -14.79 4.72
CA THR A 213 5.29 -15.77 5.62
C THR A 213 5.77 -15.04 6.86
N ARG A 214 5.24 -15.42 8.02
CA ARG A 214 5.62 -14.83 9.31
C ARG A 214 7.01 -15.27 9.74
N GLY A 215 7.64 -14.44 10.58
CA GLY A 215 8.85 -14.83 11.28
C GLY A 215 8.68 -16.07 12.17
N ALA A 216 9.79 -16.70 12.51
CA ALA A 216 9.82 -17.87 13.39
C ALA A 216 9.82 -17.49 14.89
N ALA A 217 9.59 -16.21 15.22
CA ALA A 217 9.60 -15.70 16.57
C ALA A 217 8.61 -16.44 17.48
N ASP A 218 9.13 -16.99 18.56
CA ASP A 218 8.32 -17.62 19.60
C ASP A 218 7.74 -16.56 20.55
N ALA A 219 6.66 -16.89 21.26
CA ALA A 219 5.94 -16.01 22.20
C ALA A 219 6.74 -15.62 23.48
N ASN A 220 8.06 -15.79 23.48
CA ASN A 220 8.94 -15.61 24.64
C ASN A 220 9.66 -14.26 24.67
N TYR A 221 9.36 -13.35 23.74
CA TYR A 221 9.96 -12.02 23.76
C TYR A 221 9.49 -11.21 24.97
N LEU A 222 10.45 -10.68 25.72
CA LEU A 222 10.18 -9.86 26.90
C LEU A 222 10.83 -8.48 26.75
N VAL A 223 10.11 -7.43 27.13
CA VAL A 223 10.66 -6.07 27.13
C VAL A 223 11.75 -5.91 28.19
N ASN A 224 12.86 -5.28 27.80
CA ASN A 224 14.02 -4.99 28.65
C ASN A 224 13.97 -3.64 29.38
N THR A 225 13.03 -2.77 29.04
CA THR A 225 12.97 -1.43 29.62
C THR A 225 12.13 -1.43 30.88
N SER A 226 12.60 -0.77 31.94
CA SER A 226 11.84 -0.65 33.20
C SER A 226 10.51 0.08 33.03
N THR A 227 10.43 1.00 32.05
CA THR A 227 9.22 1.72 31.67
C THR A 227 8.30 0.92 30.75
N GLY A 228 8.72 -0.25 30.25
CA GLY A 228 8.00 -1.01 29.23
C GLY A 228 8.22 -0.48 27.81
N ILE A 229 8.15 0.84 27.60
CA ILE A 229 8.50 1.49 26.32
C ILE A 229 9.21 2.82 26.59
N THR A 230 10.18 3.17 25.73
CA THR A 230 10.77 4.51 25.69
C THR A 230 9.96 5.40 24.75
N SER A 231 9.36 6.47 25.28
CA SER A 231 8.56 7.40 24.48
C SER A 231 9.39 8.07 23.38
N ALA A 232 8.79 8.26 22.21
CA ALA A 232 9.40 8.85 21.01
C ALA A 232 10.61 8.09 20.46
N SER A 233 10.85 6.85 20.89
CA SER A 233 11.85 5.95 20.31
C SER A 233 11.19 4.97 19.35
N ALA A 234 11.65 4.90 18.10
CA ALA A 234 11.17 3.92 17.10
C ALA A 234 11.69 2.49 17.36
N THR A 235 12.26 2.25 18.55
CA THR A 235 12.82 0.97 18.95
C THR A 235 12.25 0.48 20.27
N ILE A 236 12.05 -0.83 20.37
CA ILE A 236 11.65 -1.53 21.58
C ILE A 236 12.78 -2.47 21.96
N ALA A 237 13.36 -2.27 23.15
CA ALA A 237 14.43 -3.13 23.64
C ALA A 237 13.85 -4.41 24.26
N VAL A 238 14.38 -5.57 23.86
CA VAL A 238 14.00 -6.89 24.35
C VAL A 238 15.17 -7.61 25.02
N THR A 239 14.88 -8.34 26.10
CA THR A 239 15.89 -8.99 26.95
C THR A 239 16.24 -10.40 26.46
N ALA A 240 15.27 -11.09 25.86
CA ALA A 240 15.40 -12.46 25.37
C ALA A 240 14.31 -12.74 24.33
N GLY A 241 14.50 -13.80 23.54
CA GLY A 241 13.56 -14.31 22.55
C GLY A 241 14.27 -15.14 21.50
N THR A 242 13.63 -16.20 21.02
CA THR A 242 14.13 -17.08 19.96
C THR A 242 13.31 -16.90 18.70
N GLY A 243 13.93 -17.16 17.54
CA GLY A 243 13.26 -17.07 16.25
C GLY A 243 13.22 -15.66 15.66
N THR A 244 13.17 -15.59 14.33
CA THR A 244 13.25 -14.35 13.58
C THR A 244 11.93 -13.58 13.62
N LEU A 245 11.99 -12.25 13.73
CA LEU A 245 10.87 -11.36 13.39
C LEU A 245 11.16 -10.77 12.02
N LEU A 246 10.21 -10.85 11.09
CA LEU A 246 10.37 -10.33 9.73
C LEU A 246 9.66 -8.99 9.58
N LYS A 247 10.12 -8.17 8.63
CA LYS A 247 9.44 -6.93 8.26
C LYS A 247 7.98 -7.22 7.89
N GLY A 248 7.06 -6.52 8.55
CA GLY A 248 5.63 -6.68 8.38
C GLY A 248 4.96 -7.54 9.45
N ASP A 249 5.70 -8.23 10.30
CA ASP A 249 5.14 -8.93 11.46
C ASP A 249 4.51 -7.92 12.42
N ILE A 250 3.45 -8.34 13.11
CA ILE A 250 2.70 -7.48 14.02
C ILE A 250 2.92 -7.97 15.44
N ILE A 251 3.23 -7.04 16.33
CA ILE A 251 3.43 -7.30 17.74
C ILE A 251 2.50 -6.42 18.58
N THR A 252 2.16 -6.93 19.75
CA THR A 252 1.48 -6.18 20.82
C THR A 252 2.28 -6.34 22.10
N ILE A 253 2.23 -5.36 22.99
CA ILE A 253 2.87 -5.44 24.30
C ILE A 253 1.82 -5.47 25.38
N VAL A 254 1.87 -6.47 26.25
CA VAL A 254 0.94 -6.57 27.38
C VAL A 254 1.03 -5.34 28.28
N GLY A 255 -0.10 -4.63 28.43
CA GLY A 255 -0.20 -3.43 29.26
C GLY A 255 0.06 -2.11 28.53
N VAL A 256 0.24 -2.14 27.21
CA VAL A 256 0.37 -0.94 26.36
C VAL A 256 -0.88 -0.82 25.50
N ASN A 257 -1.74 0.13 25.84
CA ASN A 257 -2.99 0.36 25.13
C ASN A 257 -2.86 1.52 24.15
N SER A 258 -3.68 1.47 23.10
CA SER A 258 -3.89 2.56 22.16
C SER A 258 -4.75 3.66 22.79
N VAL A 259 -4.45 4.92 22.47
CA VAL A 259 -5.31 6.06 22.86
C VAL A 259 -6.13 6.58 21.69
N HIS A 260 -7.24 7.25 21.98
CA HIS A 260 -7.99 7.96 20.96
C HIS A 260 -7.14 9.13 20.39
N PRO A 261 -7.01 9.29 19.07
CA PRO A 261 -6.06 10.24 18.47
C PRO A 261 -6.29 11.72 18.83
N GLU A 262 -7.51 12.11 19.18
CA GLU A 262 -7.84 13.49 19.59
C GLU A 262 -7.92 13.67 21.11
N THR A 263 -8.79 12.92 21.78
CA THR A 263 -9.03 13.06 23.23
C THR A 263 -7.90 12.50 24.11
N LYS A 264 -7.02 11.64 23.55
CA LYS A 264 -5.92 10.95 24.24
C LYS A 264 -6.35 10.03 25.38
N VAL A 265 -7.64 9.70 25.45
CA VAL A 265 -8.19 8.76 26.42
C VAL A 265 -7.84 7.33 25.99
N ASP A 266 -7.57 6.47 26.97
CA ASP A 266 -7.35 5.05 26.74
C ASP A 266 -8.58 4.39 26.10
N ASN A 267 -8.36 3.65 25.01
CA ASN A 267 -9.41 2.87 24.35
C ASN A 267 -9.65 1.50 25.00
N GLY A 268 -8.82 1.08 25.95
CA GLY A 268 -8.92 -0.23 26.62
C GLY A 268 -8.44 -1.41 25.76
N VAL A 269 -7.80 -1.15 24.62
CA VAL A 269 -7.31 -2.18 23.68
C VAL A 269 -5.82 -1.99 23.44
N LEU A 270 -5.09 -3.10 23.42
CA LEU A 270 -3.65 -3.15 23.15
C LEU A 270 -3.31 -2.47 21.82
N GLN A 271 -2.22 -1.68 21.81
CA GLN A 271 -1.70 -1.11 20.58
C GLN A 271 -0.98 -2.17 19.75
N GLN A 272 -1.30 -2.22 18.46
CA GLN A 272 -0.59 -3.03 17.49
C GLN A 272 0.57 -2.23 16.89
N PHE A 273 1.72 -2.87 16.76
CA PHE A 273 2.92 -2.33 16.13
C PHE A 273 3.36 -3.26 15.01
N VAL A 274 3.87 -2.69 13.92
CA VAL A 274 4.50 -3.45 12.83
C VAL A 274 6.01 -3.36 12.92
N ILE A 275 6.69 -4.48 12.64
CA ILE A 275 8.13 -4.56 12.53
C ILE A 275 8.61 -3.94 11.22
N THR A 276 9.53 -2.98 11.29
CA THR A 276 10.02 -2.25 10.11
C THR A 276 11.28 -2.82 9.48
N ALA A 277 12.01 -3.67 10.19
CA ALA A 277 13.22 -4.35 9.69
C ALA A 277 13.37 -5.74 10.31
N ASP A 278 13.92 -6.68 9.55
CA ASP A 278 14.15 -8.05 10.01
C ASP A 278 15.04 -8.08 11.25
N TYR A 279 14.68 -8.92 12.21
CA TYR A 279 15.38 -9.12 13.47
C TYR A 279 15.66 -10.60 13.66
N ALA A 280 16.95 -10.94 13.77
CA ALA A 280 17.41 -12.33 13.82
C ALA A 280 17.00 -13.07 15.11
N GLY A 281 16.61 -12.32 16.13
CA GLY A 281 16.24 -12.82 17.45
C GLY A 281 17.32 -12.60 18.51
N GLY A 282 16.98 -12.90 19.76
CA GLY A 282 17.84 -12.66 20.93
C GLY A 282 17.55 -11.36 21.67
N ALA A 283 18.54 -10.88 22.41
CA ALA A 283 18.49 -9.59 23.10
C ALA A 283 18.89 -8.45 22.16
N GLY A 284 18.21 -7.31 22.22
CA GLY A 284 18.52 -6.18 21.36
C GLY A 284 17.33 -5.25 21.14
N ASN A 285 17.38 -4.49 20.05
CA ASN A 285 16.39 -3.47 19.72
C ASN A 285 15.60 -3.88 18.48
N ILE A 286 14.28 -4.00 18.63
CA ILE A 286 13.34 -4.24 17.54
C ILE A 286 12.86 -2.87 17.03
N THR A 287 12.85 -2.65 15.71
CA THR A 287 12.35 -1.41 15.12
C THR A 287 10.87 -1.51 14.79
N VAL A 288 10.08 -0.52 15.18
CA VAL A 288 8.61 -0.56 15.13
C VAL A 288 7.95 0.69 14.55
N SER A 289 6.78 0.51 13.96
CA SER A 289 5.84 1.56 13.57
C SER A 289 4.43 1.26 14.10
N PRO A 290 3.65 2.25 14.57
CA PRO A 290 4.03 3.65 14.76
C PRO A 290 5.02 3.82 15.90
N THR A 291 5.81 4.89 15.89
CA THR A 291 6.69 5.23 17.01
C THR A 291 5.84 5.45 18.27
N PRO A 292 6.06 4.70 19.37
CA PRO A 292 5.27 4.86 20.58
C PRO A 292 5.56 6.20 21.26
N VAL A 293 4.52 6.97 21.52
CA VAL A 293 4.54 8.28 22.18
C VAL A 293 3.53 8.24 23.33
N THR A 294 4.01 8.44 24.56
CA THR A 294 3.20 8.27 25.78
C THR A 294 2.61 9.58 26.30
N SER A 295 2.97 10.73 25.74
CA SER A 295 2.50 12.04 26.19
C SER A 295 2.51 13.11 25.09
N GLY A 296 1.77 14.20 25.31
CA GLY A 296 1.71 15.36 24.42
C GLY A 296 0.69 15.24 23.27
N ALA A 297 0.72 16.21 22.35
CA ALA A 297 -0.23 16.28 21.22
C ALA A 297 -0.21 15.04 20.31
N LYS A 298 0.92 14.33 20.28
CA LYS A 298 1.17 13.15 19.46
C LYS A 298 1.06 11.83 20.23
N GLN A 299 0.55 11.86 21.46
CA GLN A 299 0.31 10.64 22.23
C GLN A 299 -0.56 9.68 21.41
N ASN A 300 -0.06 8.44 21.26
CA ASN A 300 -0.72 7.34 20.57
C ASN A 300 -0.86 6.09 21.47
N VAL A 301 -0.09 6.02 22.56
CA VAL A 301 -0.16 4.93 23.54
C VAL A 301 -0.28 5.42 24.97
N VAL A 302 -0.83 4.56 25.82
CA VAL A 302 -0.78 4.68 27.28
C VAL A 302 -0.22 3.39 27.86
N ILE A 303 0.62 3.54 28.88
CA ILE A 303 1.24 2.40 29.57
C ILE A 303 0.44 2.18 30.85
N ASN A 304 -0.49 1.23 30.80
CA ASN A 304 -1.35 0.88 31.93
C ASN A 304 -0.66 -0.09 32.91
N SER A 305 0.35 -0.82 32.41
CA SER A 305 1.19 -1.65 33.26
C SER A 305 2.63 -1.59 32.74
N ALA A 306 3.47 -0.79 33.40
CA ALA A 306 4.89 -0.67 33.08
C ALA A 306 5.69 -1.82 33.69
N GLY A 307 6.83 -2.15 33.09
CA GLY A 307 7.83 -3.04 33.69
C GLY A 307 8.72 -3.75 32.68
N SER A 308 9.95 -4.02 33.09
CA SER A 308 10.78 -5.05 32.46
C SER A 308 10.10 -6.41 32.62
N GLY A 309 10.20 -7.29 31.61
CA GLY A 309 9.58 -8.61 31.64
C GLY A 309 8.14 -8.67 31.14
N LYS A 310 7.60 -7.59 30.55
CA LYS A 310 6.29 -7.64 29.85
C LYS A 310 6.43 -8.44 28.56
N ALA A 311 5.45 -9.31 28.30
CA ALA A 311 5.42 -10.12 27.10
C ALA A 311 5.15 -9.28 25.86
N VAL A 312 5.97 -9.51 24.83
CA VAL A 312 5.75 -9.06 23.46
C VAL A 312 5.08 -10.21 22.73
N VAL A 313 3.80 -10.05 22.39
CA VAL A 313 3.01 -11.06 21.72
C VAL A 313 3.03 -10.79 20.23
N VAL A 314 3.55 -11.75 19.47
CA VAL A 314 3.53 -11.72 18.00
C VAL A 314 2.17 -12.24 17.51
N ALA A 315 1.59 -11.55 16.53
CA ALA A 315 0.33 -11.92 15.91
C ALA A 315 0.52 -13.11 14.95
N GLY A 316 -0.41 -14.06 15.02
CA GLY A 316 -0.45 -15.25 14.17
C GLY A 316 0.39 -16.43 14.68
N THR A 317 0.61 -17.40 13.80
CA THR A 317 1.38 -18.62 14.09
C THR A 317 2.81 -18.46 13.59
N ALA A 318 3.80 -18.82 14.41
CA ALA A 318 5.21 -18.78 14.02
C ALA A 318 5.47 -19.61 12.75
N SER A 319 6.22 -19.06 11.80
CA SER A 319 6.44 -19.66 10.46
C SER A 319 5.17 -19.98 9.67
N GLY A 320 4.02 -19.42 10.06
CA GLY A 320 2.76 -19.55 9.32
C GLY A 320 2.79 -18.80 8.00
N GLN A 321 2.02 -19.30 7.03
CA GLN A 321 1.72 -18.60 5.79
C GLN A 321 0.29 -18.12 5.85
N ASP A 322 0.09 -16.81 5.73
CA ASP A 322 -1.22 -16.19 5.71
C ASP A 322 -1.51 -15.60 4.34
N THR A 323 -2.79 -15.63 3.96
CA THR A 323 -3.33 -14.75 2.95
C THR A 323 -3.25 -13.30 3.41
N THR A 324 -3.21 -12.38 2.45
CA THR A 324 -3.22 -10.95 2.73
C THR A 324 -4.32 -10.30 1.91
N SER A 325 -5.24 -9.65 2.60
CA SER A 325 -6.21 -8.73 2.04
C SER A 325 -6.11 -7.39 2.76
N LEU A 326 -6.46 -6.29 2.09
CA LEU A 326 -6.24 -4.93 2.61
C LEU A 326 -7.52 -4.10 2.53
N LEU A 327 -7.89 -3.53 3.68
CA LEU A 327 -8.92 -2.51 3.82
C LEU A 327 -8.23 -1.16 3.96
N TYR A 328 -8.65 -0.15 3.21
CA TYR A 328 -8.00 1.16 3.26
C TYR A 328 -8.92 2.29 2.80
N GLN A 329 -8.55 3.51 3.16
CA GLN A 329 -9.07 4.73 2.55
C GLN A 329 -8.07 5.24 1.51
N GLU A 330 -8.57 5.89 0.46
CA GLU A 330 -7.79 6.36 -0.70
C GLU A 330 -6.48 7.10 -0.35
N ASP A 331 -6.48 7.96 0.68
CA ASP A 331 -5.33 8.76 1.10
C ASP A 331 -4.39 8.05 2.11
N ALA A 332 -4.67 6.79 2.44
CA ALA A 332 -3.75 5.99 3.27
C ALA A 332 -2.42 5.75 2.54
N PHE A 333 -2.49 5.56 1.23
CA PHE A 333 -1.37 5.30 0.33
C PHE A 333 -1.29 6.37 -0.74
N THR A 334 -0.08 6.60 -1.26
CA THR A 334 0.11 7.50 -2.39
C THR A 334 1.04 6.87 -3.39
N PHE A 335 0.66 6.98 -4.66
CA PHE A 335 1.47 6.60 -5.80
C PHE A 335 1.78 7.86 -6.60
N ALA A 336 3.06 8.06 -6.92
CA ALA A 336 3.48 9.17 -7.76
C ALA A 336 4.29 8.63 -8.94
N THR A 337 4.11 9.28 -10.08
CA THR A 337 4.93 9.06 -11.26
C THR A 337 5.66 10.34 -11.63
N ALA A 338 6.82 10.19 -12.26
CA ALA A 338 7.60 11.32 -12.74
C ALA A 338 7.96 11.17 -14.22
N ASP A 339 8.19 12.31 -14.85
CA ASP A 339 8.47 12.39 -16.27
C ASP A 339 9.93 12.06 -16.57
N LEU A 340 10.16 10.97 -17.28
CA LEU A 340 11.49 10.65 -17.80
C LEU A 340 11.89 11.59 -18.95
N VAL A 341 13.17 11.96 -18.99
CA VAL A 341 13.76 12.80 -20.05
C VAL A 341 13.60 12.13 -21.41
N MET A 342 13.16 12.86 -22.42
CA MET A 342 13.07 12.33 -23.79
C MET A 342 14.44 12.45 -24.49
N PRO A 343 15.00 11.36 -25.03
CA PRO A 343 16.23 11.43 -25.81
C PRO A 343 15.98 12.14 -27.14
N ASN A 344 16.94 12.96 -27.58
CA ASN A 344 16.93 13.62 -28.88
C ASN A 344 17.61 12.72 -29.94
N GLY A 345 17.18 12.81 -31.21
CA GLY A 345 17.79 12.07 -32.33
C GLY A 345 17.32 10.63 -32.51
N VAL A 346 16.23 10.25 -31.84
CA VAL A 346 15.57 8.95 -32.00
C VAL A 346 14.47 9.02 -33.05
N ASP A 347 14.27 7.93 -33.79
CA ASP A 347 13.27 7.82 -34.86
C ASP A 347 11.85 8.08 -34.35
N PHE A 348 11.56 7.65 -33.11
CA PHE A 348 10.22 7.74 -32.56
C PHE A 348 10.28 7.83 -31.03
N ALA A 349 9.80 8.92 -30.46
CA ALA A 349 9.65 9.07 -29.01
C ALA A 349 8.40 9.86 -28.66
N ARG A 350 7.68 9.39 -27.64
CA ARG A 350 6.50 10.06 -27.11
C ARG A 350 6.32 9.78 -25.64
N ARG A 351 5.79 10.77 -24.92
CA ARG A 351 5.34 10.67 -23.54
C ARG A 351 3.87 11.09 -23.49
N GLU A 352 3.06 10.35 -22.75
CA GLU A 352 1.68 10.72 -22.44
C GLU A 352 1.41 10.46 -20.95
N VAL A 353 0.49 11.23 -20.40
CA VAL A 353 0.04 11.12 -19.01
C VAL A 353 -1.46 10.89 -19.03
N GLN A 354 -1.93 9.91 -18.27
CA GLN A 354 -3.36 9.71 -18.05
C GLN A 354 -3.56 9.21 -16.62
N ASP A 355 -4.55 9.78 -15.95
CA ASP A 355 -4.94 9.50 -14.56
C ASP A 355 -3.73 9.47 -13.59
N GLY A 356 -2.82 10.44 -13.76
CA GLY A 356 -1.65 10.63 -12.90
C GLY A 356 -0.49 9.64 -13.12
N ILE A 357 -0.54 8.82 -14.17
CA ILE A 357 0.55 7.91 -14.56
C ILE A 357 1.22 8.44 -15.84
N SER A 358 2.52 8.72 -15.76
CA SER A 358 3.36 9.12 -16.90
C SER A 358 4.03 7.91 -17.53
N LEU A 359 3.86 7.74 -18.84
CA LEU A 359 4.45 6.65 -19.61
C LEU A 359 5.20 7.19 -20.84
N ARG A 360 6.41 6.67 -21.06
CA ARG A 360 7.28 7.04 -22.19
C ARG A 360 7.49 5.85 -23.11
N ILE A 361 7.42 6.07 -24.42
CA ILE A 361 7.83 5.12 -25.45
C ILE A 361 8.98 5.73 -26.26
N VAL A 362 10.04 4.96 -26.49
CA VAL A 362 11.18 5.34 -27.34
C VAL A 362 11.53 4.18 -28.26
N ARG A 363 11.74 4.46 -29.55
CA ARG A 363 12.18 3.49 -30.55
C ARG A 363 13.35 4.07 -31.35
N GLN A 364 14.28 3.19 -31.70
CA GLN A 364 15.46 3.51 -32.51
C GLN A 364 15.66 2.42 -33.58
N TYR A 365 16.32 2.78 -34.68
CA TYR A 365 16.70 1.83 -35.73
C TYR A 365 18.09 1.25 -35.46
N ASP A 366 18.19 -0.08 -35.47
CA ASP A 366 19.42 -0.86 -35.44
C ASP A 366 19.82 -1.24 -36.87
N ILE A 367 20.79 -0.51 -37.42
CA ILE A 367 21.30 -0.68 -38.78
C ILE A 367 21.96 -2.06 -38.97
N ASN A 368 22.53 -2.65 -37.91
CA ASN A 368 23.27 -3.92 -38.04
C ASN A 368 22.34 -5.12 -38.25
N ASN A 369 21.16 -5.10 -37.62
CA ASN A 369 20.23 -6.24 -37.60
C ASN A 369 18.91 -5.96 -38.31
N ASP A 370 18.76 -4.79 -38.96
CA ASP A 370 17.51 -4.28 -39.55
C ASP A 370 16.31 -4.36 -38.59
N ASN A 371 16.57 -4.01 -37.33
CA ASN A 371 15.65 -4.13 -36.23
C ASN A 371 15.26 -2.76 -35.69
N LEU A 372 14.07 -2.67 -35.11
CA LEU A 372 13.50 -1.46 -34.50
C LEU A 372 13.25 -1.71 -33.01
N PRO A 373 14.30 -1.73 -32.17
CA PRO A 373 14.14 -1.82 -30.73
C PRO A 373 13.29 -0.67 -30.19
N CYS A 374 12.30 -1.02 -29.38
CA CYS A 374 11.38 -0.11 -28.73
C CYS A 374 11.29 -0.42 -27.24
N ARG A 375 11.33 0.62 -26.42
CA ARG A 375 11.23 0.55 -24.97
C ARG A 375 10.03 1.36 -24.49
N ILE A 376 9.29 0.79 -23.56
CA ILE A 376 8.18 1.45 -22.86
C ILE A 376 8.60 1.55 -21.40
N ASP A 377 8.69 2.76 -20.85
CA ASP A 377 9.13 2.98 -19.47
C ASP A 377 8.10 3.77 -18.65
N VAL A 378 8.02 3.43 -17.37
CA VAL A 378 7.33 4.18 -16.32
C VAL A 378 8.30 4.40 -15.16
N LEU A 379 8.39 5.63 -14.68
CA LEU A 379 9.13 6.00 -13.47
C LEU A 379 8.13 6.31 -12.35
N TYR A 380 8.21 5.56 -11.26
CA TYR A 380 7.24 5.64 -10.17
C TYR A 380 7.87 5.51 -8.78
N GLY A 381 7.08 5.92 -7.79
CA GLY A 381 7.34 5.77 -6.37
C GLY A 381 6.02 5.59 -5.62
N TYR A 382 6.07 4.91 -4.49
CA TYR A 382 4.90 4.66 -3.66
C TYR A 382 5.26 4.81 -2.18
N LYS A 383 4.30 5.26 -1.37
CA LYS A 383 4.48 5.40 0.08
C LYS A 383 3.17 5.31 0.84
N THR A 384 3.22 4.64 1.99
CA THR A 384 2.17 4.67 3.02
C THR A 384 2.29 5.97 3.82
N LEU A 385 1.33 6.88 3.67
CA LEU A 385 1.34 8.16 4.40
C LEU A 385 0.67 8.05 5.76
N ARG A 386 -0.44 7.32 5.81
CA ARG A 386 -1.32 7.20 6.99
C ARG A 386 -1.63 5.73 7.24
N PRO A 387 -0.69 4.96 7.81
CA PRO A 387 -0.93 3.55 8.11
C PRO A 387 -2.11 3.33 9.06
N GLU A 388 -2.50 4.34 9.85
CA GLU A 388 -3.70 4.32 10.70
C GLU A 388 -5.02 4.20 9.92
N TRP A 389 -5.02 4.54 8.63
CA TRP A 389 -6.19 4.54 7.74
C TRP A 389 -6.27 3.29 6.87
N ALA A 390 -5.47 2.28 7.18
CA ALA A 390 -5.56 0.97 6.57
C ALA A 390 -5.64 -0.11 7.65
N SER A 391 -6.16 -1.28 7.29
CA SER A 391 -6.19 -2.49 8.11
C SER A 391 -5.94 -3.70 7.23
N ARG A 392 -5.04 -4.57 7.68
CA ARG A 392 -4.80 -5.87 7.03
C ARG A 392 -5.79 -6.91 7.54
N LEU A 393 -6.12 -7.83 6.67
CA LEU A 393 -6.85 -9.05 6.97
C LEU A 393 -5.89 -10.20 6.65
N HIS A 394 -5.45 -10.91 7.70
CA HIS A 394 -4.58 -12.07 7.57
C HIS A 394 -5.31 -13.32 8.06
N PHE A 395 -5.58 -14.23 7.12
CA PHE A 395 -6.30 -15.48 7.35
C PHE A 395 -5.51 -16.63 6.69
N ASN A 396 -5.89 -17.88 6.97
CA ASN A 396 -5.24 -19.07 6.41
C ASN A 396 -6.04 -19.68 5.27
#